data_AF-A0A7X8MQM9-F1
#
_entry.id   AF-A0A7X8MQM9-F1
#
_cell.length_a   1.000
_cell.length_b   1.000
_cell.length_c   1.000
_cell.angle_alpha   90.00
_cell.angle_beta   90.00
_cell.angle_gamma   90.00
#
_symmetry.space_group_name_H-M   'P 1'
#
loop_
_entity.id
_entity.type
_entity.pdbx_description
1 polymer ?
#
loop_
_entity_poly.entity_id
_entity_poly.type
_entity_poly.pdbx_seq_one_letter_code
_entity_poly.pdbx_strand_id
1 'polypeptide(L)'
;MSINFAILGILSYKPMTGYDLKKIIQDSTFMPWSGNNNQIYRSLTKLLDEGLVTNEVLHQESSPTKKVYYITNEGLTALKGWLLSPVESNEIKKPFLVQLAFSKQLNTKELNELIDGYEKQIKDEV
;
A
#
# COMPACT_ATOMS: atom_id res chain seq x y z
N MET A 1 -3.15 -4.29 0.43
CA MET A 1 -2.50 -3.99 -0.87
C MET A 1 -1.00 -4.08 -0.72
N SER A 2 -0.33 -4.82 -1.61
CA SER A 2 1.14 -4.82 -1.67
C SER A 2 1.63 -3.64 -2.51
N ILE A 3 2.32 -2.69 -1.86
CA ILE A 3 2.88 -1.50 -2.52
C ILE A 3 3.93 -1.87 -3.59
N ASN A 4 4.64 -2.99 -3.40
CA ASN A 4 5.60 -3.50 -4.36
C ASN A 4 4.94 -3.84 -5.70
N PHE A 5 3.80 -4.55 -5.67
CA PHE A 5 3.09 -4.91 -6.89
C PHE A 5 2.35 -3.73 -7.53
N ALA A 6 1.92 -2.74 -6.73
CA ALA A 6 1.43 -1.48 -7.27
C ALA A 6 2.53 -0.74 -8.07
N ILE A 7 3.75 -0.66 -7.52
CA ILE A 7 4.90 -0.05 -8.21
C ILE A 7 5.24 -0.82 -9.50
N LEU A 8 5.35 -2.15 -9.45
CA LEU A 8 5.60 -2.97 -10.64
C LEU A 8 4.49 -2.78 -11.68
N GLY A 9 3.23 -2.76 -11.25
CA GLY A 9 2.08 -2.49 -12.11
C GLY A 9 2.20 -1.16 -12.85
N ILE A 10 2.54 -0.07 -12.15
CA ILE A 10 2.69 1.25 -12.76
C ILE A 10 3.88 1.28 -13.72
N LEU A 11 5.03 0.73 -13.32
CA LEU A 11 6.24 0.70 -14.14
C LEU A 11 6.09 -0.19 -15.39
N SER A 12 5.15 -1.14 -15.40
CA SER A 12 4.84 -1.95 -16.58
C SER A 12 4.25 -1.14 -17.75
N TYR A 13 3.65 0.02 -17.47
CA TYR A 13 3.15 0.92 -18.50
C TYR A 13 4.25 1.82 -19.07
N LYS A 14 5.08 2.40 -18.22
CA LYS A 14 6.23 3.23 -18.61
C LYS A 14 7.22 3.44 -17.48
N PRO A 15 8.50 3.72 -17.79
CA PRO A 15 9.49 4.15 -16.82
C PRO A 15 9.10 5.47 -16.15
N MET A 16 9.38 5.60 -14.85
CA MET A 16 8.96 6.75 -14.04
C MET A 16 9.94 7.05 -12.92
N THR A 17 9.95 8.30 -12.43
CA THR A 17 10.70 8.62 -11.22
C THR A 17 9.98 8.14 -9.96
N GLY A 18 10.71 8.00 -8.85
CA GLY A 18 10.10 7.71 -7.55
C GLY A 18 9.07 8.76 -7.11
N TYR A 19 9.23 10.02 -7.55
CA TYR A 19 8.27 11.08 -7.31
C TYR A 19 6.97 10.86 -8.11
N ASP A 20 7.06 10.51 -9.39
CA ASP A 20 5.89 10.24 -10.23
C ASP A 20 5.09 9.05 -9.70
N LEU A 21 5.78 7.97 -9.31
CA LEU A 21 5.17 6.80 -8.68
C LEU A 21 4.41 7.18 -7.41
N LYS A 22 5.03 8.02 -6.56
CA LYS A 22 4.39 8.53 -5.35
C LYS A 22 3.13 9.31 -5.65
N LYS A 23 3.21 10.23 -6.61
CA LYS A 23 2.07 11.07 -7.00
C LYS A 23 0.89 10.22 -7.50
N ILE A 24 1.15 9.27 -8.41
CA ILE A 24 0.12 8.38 -8.96
C ILE A 24 -0.56 7.56 -7.86
N ILE A 25 0.21 7.02 -6.91
CA ILE A 25 -0.34 6.20 -5.83
C ILE A 25 -1.15 7.06 -4.85
N GLN A 26 -0.70 8.27 -4.52
CA GLN A 26 -1.40 9.19 -3.61
C GLN A 26 -2.70 9.74 -4.21
N ASP A 27 -2.71 10.01 -5.52
CA ASP A 27 -3.87 10.57 -6.21
C ASP A 27 -4.88 9.48 -6.63
N SER A 28 -4.56 8.18 -6.41
CA SER A 28 -5.42 7.07 -6.81
C SER A 28 -6.54 6.80 -5.82
N THR A 29 -7.78 6.87 -6.29
CA THR A 29 -8.97 6.44 -5.53
C THR A 29 -9.14 4.92 -5.46
N PHE A 30 -8.48 4.18 -6.35
CA PHE A 30 -8.58 2.71 -6.45
C PHE A 30 -7.50 1.97 -5.66
N MET A 31 -6.38 2.64 -5.33
CA MET A 31 -5.27 2.08 -4.57
C MET A 31 -5.14 2.76 -3.20
N PRO A 32 -6.09 2.56 -2.26
CA PRO A 32 -6.03 3.19 -0.96
C PRO A 32 -4.76 2.73 -0.23
N TRP A 33 -3.86 3.68 0.00
CA TRP A 33 -2.56 3.46 0.60
C TRP A 33 -2.46 4.21 1.93
N SER A 34 -2.31 3.47 3.03
CA SER A 34 -2.17 4.00 4.39
C SER A 34 -0.72 4.20 4.83
N GLY A 35 0.25 4.03 3.92
CA GLY A 35 1.67 4.10 4.24
C GLY A 35 2.19 5.52 4.41
N ASN A 36 3.32 5.64 5.13
CA ASN A 36 4.03 6.91 5.20
C ASN A 36 4.71 7.25 3.87
N ASN A 37 4.94 8.54 3.63
CA ASN A 37 5.61 9.09 2.44
C ASN A 37 6.92 8.39 2.03
N ASN A 38 7.59 7.69 2.95
CA ASN A 38 8.86 7.02 2.73
C ASN A 38 8.74 5.54 2.34
N GLN A 39 7.55 4.93 2.42
CA GLN A 39 7.38 3.50 2.11
C GLN A 39 7.64 3.20 0.62
N ILE A 40 7.28 4.12 -0.28
CA ILE A 40 7.51 3.95 -1.72
C ILE A 40 9.00 3.85 -2.02
N TYR A 41 9.81 4.75 -1.46
CA TYR A 41 11.26 4.72 -1.65
C TYR A 41 11.89 3.48 -1.03
N ARG A 42 11.43 3.03 0.14
CA ARG A 42 11.86 1.75 0.74
C ARG A 42 11.50 0.55 -0.15
N SER A 43 10.33 0.58 -0.76
CA SER A 43 9.86 -0.47 -1.67
C SER A 43 10.68 -0.48 -2.96
N LEU A 44 11.03 0.69 -3.50
CA LEU A 44 11.93 0.81 -4.65
C LEU A 44 13.32 0.26 -4.35
N THR A 45 13.90 0.55 -3.18
CA THR A 45 15.17 -0.04 -2.75
C THR A 45 15.06 -1.57 -2.71
N LYS A 46 14.01 -2.11 -2.08
CA LYS A 46 13.79 -3.56 -2.03
C LYS A 46 13.65 -4.19 -3.42
N LEU A 47 12.88 -3.58 -4.31
CA LEU A 47 12.69 -4.08 -5.67
C LEU A 47 13.99 -4.03 -6.49
N LEU A 48 14.86 -3.05 -6.25
CA LEU A 48 16.19 -3.00 -6.86
C LEU A 48 17.07 -4.15 -6.34
N ASP A 49 17.09 -4.35 -5.02
CA ASP A 49 17.87 -5.41 -4.37
C ASP A 49 17.42 -6.81 -4.84
N GLU A 50 16.12 -6.98 -5.13
CA GLU A 50 15.54 -8.20 -5.68
C GLU A 50 15.69 -8.33 -7.21
N GLY A 51 16.25 -7.33 -7.90
CA GLY A 51 16.43 -7.32 -9.36
C GLY A 51 15.11 -7.20 -10.15
N LEU A 52 14.01 -6.83 -9.51
CA LEU A 52 12.68 -6.70 -10.13
C LEU A 52 12.49 -5.35 -10.81
N VAL A 53 13.29 -4.36 -10.44
CA VAL A 53 13.40 -3.08 -11.13
C VAL A 53 14.88 -2.74 -11.32
N THR A 54 15.17 -1.90 -12.30
CA THR A 54 16.46 -1.22 -12.45
C THR A 54 16.24 0.29 -12.42
N ASN A 55 17.32 1.06 -12.28
CA ASN A 55 17.24 2.51 -12.38
C ASN A 55 18.38 3.09 -13.22
N GLU A 56 18.10 4.23 -13.82
CA GLU A 56 19.05 5.07 -14.51
C GLU A 56 19.12 6.42 -13.81
N VAL A 57 20.36 6.91 -13.62
CA VAL A 57 20.63 8.20 -12.98
C VAL A 57 20.84 9.23 -14.10
N LEU A 58 19.83 10.08 -14.31
CA LEU A 58 19.90 11.17 -15.28
C LEU A 58 20.47 12.42 -14.61
N HIS A 59 21.70 12.77 -14.98
CA HIS A 59 22.35 14.02 -14.59
C HIS A 59 21.78 15.18 -15.42
N GLN A 60 21.37 16.26 -14.74
CA GLN A 60 20.88 17.48 -15.38
C GLN A 60 21.81 18.63 -15.01
N GLU A 61 22.24 19.43 -15.98
CA GLU A 61 23.20 20.51 -15.76
C GLU A 61 22.69 21.60 -14.78
N SER A 62 21.37 21.79 -14.70
CA SER A 62 20.73 22.88 -13.95
C SER A 62 19.62 22.40 -13.00
N SER A 63 19.51 21.10 -12.74
CA SER A 63 18.42 20.53 -11.93
C SER A 63 18.87 19.29 -11.14
N PRO A 64 18.14 18.92 -10.07
CA PRO A 64 18.48 17.76 -9.27
C PRO A 64 18.53 16.50 -10.14
N THR A 65 19.56 15.67 -9.92
CA THR A 65 19.69 14.35 -10.52
C THR A 65 18.40 13.55 -10.35
N LYS A 66 17.85 13.02 -11.44
CA LYS A 66 16.62 12.22 -11.42
C LYS A 66 16.97 10.75 -11.57
N LYS A 67 16.40 9.92 -10.68
CA LYS A 67 16.42 8.46 -10.83
C LYS A 67 15.14 8.02 -11.53
N VAL A 68 15.28 7.48 -12.74
CA VAL A 68 14.19 6.88 -13.51
C VAL A 68 14.25 5.38 -13.29
N TYR A 69 13.13 4.78 -12.89
CA TYR A 69 13.01 3.37 -12.63
C TYR A 69 12.35 2.66 -13.80
N TYR A 70 12.82 1.45 -14.08
CA TYR A 70 12.34 0.58 -15.15
C TYR A 70 12.04 -0.78 -14.55
N ILE A 71 10.94 -1.41 -14.96
CA ILE A 71 10.66 -2.81 -14.61
C ILE A 71 11.59 -3.73 -15.42
N THR A 72 12.08 -4.80 -14.80
CA THR A 72 12.87 -5.84 -15.48
C THR A 72 11.97 -6.96 -16.01
N ASN A 73 12.53 -7.90 -16.78
CA ASN A 73 11.79 -9.09 -17.22
C ASN A 73 11.39 -9.98 -16.03
N GLU A 74 12.26 -10.06 -15.03
CA GLU A 74 12.02 -10.73 -13.75
C GLU A 74 10.89 -10.03 -12.99
N GLY A 75 10.90 -8.69 -12.97
CA GLY A 75 9.82 -7.87 -12.42
C GLY A 75 8.47 -8.11 -13.09
N LEU A 76 8.43 -8.17 -14.43
CA LEU A 76 7.22 -8.50 -15.19
C LEU A 76 6.71 -9.91 -14.88
N THR A 77 7.64 -10.87 -14.75
CA THR A 77 7.30 -12.25 -14.38
C THR A 77 6.72 -12.33 -12.98
N ALA A 78 7.31 -11.63 -12.01
CA ALA A 78 6.81 -11.55 -10.64
C ALA A 78 5.42 -10.89 -10.58
N LEU A 79 5.22 -9.79 -11.32
CA LEU A 79 3.93 -9.11 -11.44
C LEU A 79 2.87 -10.05 -12.02
N LYS A 80 3.19 -10.76 -13.11
CA LYS A 80 2.29 -11.74 -13.72
C LYS A 80 1.92 -12.86 -12.75
N GLY A 81 2.89 -13.39 -12.01
CA GLY A 81 2.66 -14.42 -11.00
C GLY A 81 1.70 -13.95 -9.91
N TRP A 82 1.85 -12.70 -9.45
CA TRP A 82 0.93 -12.12 -8.48
C TRP A 82 -0.47 -11.84 -9.05
N LEU A 83 -0.58 -11.37 -10.29
CA LEU A 83 -1.89 -11.15 -10.92
C LEU A 83 -2.70 -12.44 -11.13
N LEU A 84 -2.01 -13.58 -11.25
CA LEU A 84 -2.62 -14.90 -11.35
C LEU A 84 -2.85 -15.57 -9.99
N SER A 85 -2.37 -14.98 -8.90
CA SER A 85 -2.57 -15.56 -7.57
C SER A 85 -4.00 -15.33 -7.08
N PRO A 86 -4.51 -16.19 -6.18
CA PRO A 86 -5.78 -15.93 -5.54
C PRO A 86 -5.75 -14.56 -4.85
N VAL A 87 -6.78 -13.75 -5.06
CA VAL A 87 -6.93 -12.48 -4.35
C VAL A 87 -6.95 -12.80 -2.86
N GLU A 88 -5.99 -12.26 -2.10
CA GLU A 88 -5.99 -12.38 -0.65
C GLU A 88 -7.35 -11.94 -0.13
N SER A 89 -8.02 -12.80 0.64
CA SER A 89 -9.22 -12.38 1.34
C SER A 89 -8.80 -11.19 2.20
N ASN A 90 -9.39 -10.01 1.97
CA ASN A 90 -9.27 -8.93 2.93
C ASN A 90 -9.68 -9.52 4.27
N GLU A 91 -8.72 -9.73 5.17
CA GLU A 91 -9.05 -10.01 6.56
C GLU A 91 -9.82 -8.80 7.03
N ILE A 92 -11.15 -8.92 7.08
CA ILE A 92 -11.97 -7.96 7.79
C ILE A 92 -11.56 -8.14 9.24
N LYS A 93 -10.60 -7.33 9.68
CA LYS A 93 -10.27 -7.22 11.09
C LYS A 93 -11.55 -6.70 11.73
N LYS A 94 -12.04 -7.44 12.73
CA LYS A 94 -13.17 -7.01 13.55
C LYS A 94 -12.68 -6.69 14.97
N PRO A 95 -11.93 -5.59 15.18
CA PRO A 95 -11.42 -5.21 16.51
C PRO A 95 -12.51 -5.18 17.57
N PHE A 96 -13.70 -4.70 17.20
CA PHE A 96 -14.86 -4.70 18.08
C PHE A 96 -15.19 -6.07 18.65
N LEU A 97 -15.15 -7.14 17.84
CA LEU A 97 -15.42 -8.50 18.35
C LEU A 97 -14.38 -8.95 19.37
N VAL A 98 -13.13 -8.56 19.19
CA VAL A 98 -12.05 -8.85 20.15
C VAL A 98 -12.26 -8.04 21.44
N GLN A 99 -12.60 -6.76 21.34
CA GLN A 99 -12.93 -5.91 22.49
C GLN A 99 -14.13 -6.49 23.27
N LEU A 100 -15.17 -6.91 22.55
CA LEU A 100 -16.36 -7.53 23.13
C LEU A 100 -16.03 -8.85 23.83
N ALA A 101 -15.19 -9.69 23.22
CA ALA A 101 -14.75 -10.97 23.80
C ALA A 101 -14.02 -10.78 25.15
N PHE A 102 -13.32 -9.67 25.33
CA PHE A 102 -12.59 -9.33 26.57
C PHE A 102 -13.29 -8.28 27.45
N SER A 103 -14.56 -7.98 27.16
CA SER A 103 -15.34 -6.93 27.85
C SER A 103 -15.63 -7.21 29.33
N LYS A 104 -15.29 -8.40 29.84
CA LYS A 104 -15.38 -8.73 31.28
C LYS A 104 -14.61 -7.75 32.18
N GLN A 105 -13.62 -7.03 31.65
CA GLN A 105 -12.87 -6.00 32.38
C GLN A 105 -13.66 -4.70 32.56
N LEU A 106 -14.76 -4.52 31.83
CA LEU A 106 -15.57 -3.31 31.82
C LEU A 106 -16.73 -3.43 32.77
N ASN A 107 -17.10 -2.31 33.40
CA ASN A 107 -18.39 -2.19 34.07
C ASN A 107 -19.52 -1.97 33.05
N THR A 108 -20.78 -2.05 33.49
CA THR A 108 -21.95 -1.94 32.62
C THR A 108 -21.99 -0.63 31.82
N LYS A 109 -21.55 0.48 32.43
CA LYS A 109 -21.53 1.78 31.75
C LYS A 109 -20.50 1.79 30.62
N GLU A 110 -19.28 1.33 30.90
CA GLU A 110 -18.19 1.24 29.91
C GLU A 110 -18.52 0.27 28.77
N LEU A 111 -19.19 -0.86 29.08
CA LEU A 111 -19.65 -1.81 28.05
C LEU A 111 -20.69 -1.18 27.12
N ASN A 112 -21.67 -0.45 27.68
CA ASN A 112 -22.66 0.25 26.87
C ASN A 112 -22.00 1.33 25.99
N GLU A 113 -21.06 2.11 26.54
CA GLU A 113 -20.30 3.10 25.75
C GLU A 113 -19.53 2.47 24.58
N LEU A 114 -18.92 1.29 24.78
CA LEU A 114 -18.25 0.53 23.72
C LEU A 114 -19.22 0.10 22.61
N ILE A 115 -20.40 -0.41 22.98
CA ILE A 115 -21.41 -0.90 22.04
C ILE A 115 -22.03 0.27 21.26
N ASP A 116 -22.42 1.34 21.95
CA ASP A 116 -23.01 2.54 21.33
C ASP A 116 -22.03 3.22 20.37
N GLY A 117 -20.75 3.28 20.74
CA GLY A 117 -19.69 3.81 19.88
C GLY A 117 -19.54 3.02 18.58
N TYR A 118 -19.61 1.69 18.65
CA TYR A 118 -19.55 0.84 17.47
C TYR A 118 -20.82 0.93 16.61
N GLU A 119 -22.00 1.02 17.22
CA GLU A 119 -23.27 1.23 16.51
C GLU A 119 -23.22 2.51 15.67
N LYS A 120 -22.73 3.61 16.26
CA LYS A 120 -22.58 4.88 15.56
C LYS A 120 -21.62 4.79 14.38
N GLN A 121 -20.46 4.14 14.56
CA GLN A 121 -19.49 3.95 13.49
C GLN A 121 -20.11 3.21 12.29
N ILE A 122 -20.86 2.14 12.53
CA ILE A 122 -21.53 1.40 11.44
C ILE A 122 -22.54 2.27 10.70
N LYS A 123 -23.31 3.09 11.43
CA LYS A 123 -24.31 3.98 10.81
C LYS A 123 -23.68 5.08 9.96
N ASP A 124 -22.47 5.52 10.29
CA ASP A 124 -21.74 6.55 9.54
C ASP A 124 -21.01 5.98 8.29
N GLU A 125 -20.82 4.66 8.20
CA GLU A 125 -20.18 3.96 7.07
C GLU A 125 -21.16 3.50 5.96
N VAL A 126 -22.48 3.66 6.16
CA VAL A 126 -23.56 3.30 5.20
C VAL A 126 -24.18 4.54 4.59
#